data_AF-A0A2B7ZRW0-F1
#
_entry.id   AF-A0A2B7ZRW0-F1
#
_cell.length_a   1.000
_cell.length_b   1.000
_cell.length_c   1.000
_cell.angle_alpha   90.00
_cell.angle_beta   90.00
_cell.angle_gamma   90.00
#
_symmetry.space_group_name_H-M   'P 1'
#
loop_
_entity.id
_entity.type
_entity.pdbx_description
1 polymer ?
#
loop_
_entity_poly.entity_id
_entity_poly.type
_entity_poly.pdbx_seq_one_letter_code
_entity_poly.pdbx_strand_id
1 'polypeptide(L)'
;MEPVVRPQHKGTKRLFNNNILEKLTHTHIAVPLVIFFLYAAGLLYWSLACTDIGALYCVLLFFLGFFVFTWAEYNMHRYLFHLKTDEAWKETFQYTIHGVHHEFPKDKSRLAMPPLVSVTLATMLLWALHFFIGGYVFAFLPGFLIGYAFYLFIHYIVHVYPPPKNIF
;
A
#
# COMPACT_ATOMS: atom_id res chain seq x y z
N MET A 1 19.61 19.94 -10.44
CA MET A 1 18.22 20.17 -10.00
C MET A 1 17.45 18.93 -10.41
N GLU A 2 16.72 18.28 -9.50
CA GLU A 2 15.87 17.15 -9.89
C GLU A 2 14.87 17.64 -10.96
N PRO A 3 14.68 16.90 -12.06
CA PRO A 3 13.70 17.28 -13.06
C PRO A 3 12.31 17.27 -12.41
N VAL A 4 11.68 18.44 -12.32
CA VAL A 4 10.31 18.57 -11.83
C VAL A 4 9.38 17.91 -12.83
N VAL A 5 8.91 16.71 -12.51
CA VAL A 5 7.90 15.98 -13.30
C VAL A 5 6.60 16.78 -13.26
N ARG A 6 6.17 17.30 -14.41
CA ARG A 6 4.94 18.08 -14.51
C ARG A 6 3.73 17.13 -14.59
N PRO A 7 2.70 17.31 -13.74
CA PRO A 7 1.49 16.50 -13.81
C PRO A 7 0.76 16.61 -15.15
N GLN A 8 0.33 15.47 -15.68
CA GLN A 8 -0.48 15.29 -16.88
C GLN A 8 -1.81 14.64 -16.49
N HIS A 9 -2.92 15.35 -16.69
CA HIS A 9 -4.25 14.87 -16.28
C HIS A 9 -4.88 13.85 -17.23
N LYS A 10 -4.19 13.46 -18.30
CA LYS A 10 -4.65 12.47 -19.28
C LYS A 10 -3.49 11.56 -19.68
N GLY A 11 -3.79 10.30 -19.98
CA GLY A 11 -2.82 9.32 -20.48
C GLY A 11 -2.23 8.42 -19.40
N THR A 12 -1.20 7.68 -19.81
CA THR A 12 -0.37 6.78 -19.00
C THR A 12 1.00 6.66 -19.70
N LYS A 13 2.02 6.12 -19.01
CA LYS A 13 3.34 5.89 -19.60
C LYS A 13 3.72 4.43 -19.51
N ARG A 14 4.30 3.89 -20.59
CA ARG A 14 4.82 2.52 -20.57
C ARG A 14 6.03 2.42 -19.63
N LEU A 15 6.01 1.49 -18.67
CA LEU A 15 7.10 1.29 -17.71
C LEU A 15 8.04 0.17 -18.15
N PHE A 16 7.50 -0.90 -18.74
CA PHE A 16 8.26 -2.09 -19.11
C PHE A 16 8.12 -2.40 -20.60
N ASN A 17 9.23 -2.75 -21.24
CA ASN A 17 9.22 -3.26 -22.62
C ASN A 17 8.49 -4.61 -22.70
N ASN A 18 8.52 -5.41 -21.64
CA ASN A 18 7.81 -6.68 -21.57
C ASN A 18 6.29 -6.46 -21.38
N ASN A 19 5.48 -7.03 -22.29
CA ASN A 19 4.01 -6.87 -22.27
C ASN A 19 3.34 -7.43 -21.02
N ILE A 20 3.87 -8.52 -20.44
CA ILE A 20 3.31 -9.15 -19.24
C ILE A 20 3.59 -8.27 -18.02
N LEU A 21 4.84 -7.84 -17.84
CA LEU A 21 5.22 -6.94 -16.75
C LEU A 21 4.43 -5.63 -16.84
N GLU A 22 4.30 -5.07 -18.04
CA GLU A 22 3.49 -3.88 -18.27
C GLU A 22 2.04 -4.08 -17.86
N LYS A 23 1.40 -5.19 -18.27
CA LYS A 23 0.02 -5.50 -17.89
C LYS A 23 -0.16 -5.61 -16.37
N LEU A 24 0.82 -6.15 -15.65
CA LEU A 24 0.79 -6.29 -14.20
C LEU A 24 0.85 -4.95 -13.45
N THR A 25 1.34 -3.88 -14.11
CA THR A 25 1.32 -2.53 -13.50
C THR A 25 -0.08 -1.93 -13.42
N HIS A 26 -1.02 -2.41 -14.24
CA HIS A 26 -2.39 -1.90 -14.29
C HIS A 26 -3.28 -2.69 -13.34
N THR A 27 -3.74 -2.03 -12.28
CA THR A 27 -4.54 -2.60 -11.20
C THR A 27 -5.79 -1.76 -10.95
N HIS A 28 -6.96 -2.39 -11.03
CA HIS A 28 -8.19 -1.76 -10.57
C HIS A 28 -8.22 -1.73 -9.04
N ILE A 29 -8.55 -0.58 -8.45
CA ILE A 29 -8.52 -0.34 -6.99
C ILE A 29 -9.24 -1.39 -6.15
N ALA A 30 -10.36 -1.93 -6.63
CA ALA A 30 -11.12 -2.96 -5.92
C ALA A 30 -10.32 -4.24 -5.65
N VAL A 31 -9.38 -4.60 -6.53
CA VAL A 31 -8.59 -5.84 -6.42
C VAL A 31 -7.75 -5.86 -5.14
N PRO A 32 -6.80 -4.92 -4.91
CA PRO A 32 -6.02 -4.90 -3.69
C PRO A 32 -6.89 -4.70 -2.45
N LEU A 33 -7.95 -3.87 -2.51
CA LEU A 33 -8.84 -3.69 -1.35
C LEU A 33 -9.45 -5.01 -0.90
N VAL A 34 -10.08 -5.76 -1.82
CA VAL A 34 -10.69 -7.07 -1.50
C VAL A 34 -9.63 -8.04 -0.96
N ILE A 35 -8.46 -8.10 -1.59
CA ILE A 35 -7.35 -8.97 -1.14
C ILE A 35 -6.96 -8.65 0.30
N PHE A 36 -6.72 -7.37 0.63
CA PHE A 36 -6.24 -6.99 1.96
C PHE A 36 -7.31 -7.08 3.04
N PHE A 37 -8.57 -6.80 2.73
CA PHE A 37 -9.68 -7.05 3.66
C PHE A 37 -9.83 -8.54 3.97
N LEU A 38 -9.78 -9.41 2.95
CA LEU A 38 -9.87 -10.87 3.15
C LEU A 38 -8.65 -11.43 3.86
N TYR A 39 -7.44 -10.95 3.53
CA TYR A 39 -6.22 -11.37 4.19
C TYR A 39 -6.24 -10.97 5.68
N ALA A 40 -6.58 -9.72 5.99
CA ALA A 40 -6.73 -9.27 7.37
C ALA A 40 -7.80 -10.08 8.12
N ALA A 41 -8.96 -10.35 7.50
CA ALA A 41 -10.01 -11.16 8.10
C ALA A 41 -9.54 -12.59 8.41
N GLY A 42 -8.81 -13.22 7.48
CA GLY A 42 -8.24 -14.55 7.68
C GLY A 42 -7.23 -14.62 8.82
N LEU A 43 -6.34 -13.62 8.91
CA LEU A 43 -5.37 -13.52 10.02
C LEU A 43 -6.06 -13.27 11.36
N LEU A 44 -7.07 -12.39 11.40
CA LEU A 44 -7.81 -12.10 12.62
C LEU A 44 -8.61 -13.32 13.09
N TYR A 45 -9.23 -14.05 12.16
CA TYR A 45 -9.86 -15.34 12.45
C TYR A 45 -8.84 -16.33 13.03
N TRP A 46 -7.66 -16.46 12.42
CA TRP A 46 -6.59 -17.32 12.93
C TRP A 46 -6.15 -16.93 14.34
N SER A 47 -6.04 -15.63 14.62
CA SER A 47 -5.73 -15.13 15.96
C SER A 47 -6.74 -15.61 16.99
N LEU A 48 -8.04 -15.53 16.69
CA LEU A 48 -9.10 -15.90 17.64
C LEU A 48 -9.31 -17.41 17.75
N ALA A 49 -9.06 -18.17 16.68
CA ALA A 49 -9.34 -19.60 16.62
C ALA A 49 -8.15 -20.49 16.96
N CYS A 50 -6.91 -20.00 16.78
CA CYS A 50 -5.70 -20.83 16.80
C CYS A 50 -4.60 -20.28 17.73
N THR A 51 -4.88 -19.24 18.51
CA THR A 51 -3.94 -18.68 19.50
C THR A 51 -4.66 -18.43 20.82
N ASP A 52 -3.90 -18.35 21.91
CA ASP A 52 -4.44 -18.06 23.25
C ASP A 52 -4.60 -16.55 23.53
N ILE A 53 -4.58 -15.70 22.48
CA ILE A 53 -4.69 -14.25 22.64
C ILE A 53 -6.15 -13.90 22.96
N GLY A 54 -6.37 -13.33 24.16
CA GLY A 54 -7.69 -12.86 24.56
C GLY A 54 -8.22 -11.75 23.66
N ALA A 55 -9.54 -11.69 23.47
CA ALA A 55 -10.20 -10.77 22.53
C ALA A 55 -9.81 -9.29 22.74
N LEU A 56 -9.68 -8.84 23.99
CA LEU A 56 -9.25 -7.46 24.29
C LEU A 56 -7.83 -7.20 23.77
N TYR A 57 -6.89 -8.13 23.99
CA TYR A 57 -5.53 -8.02 23.46
C TYR A 57 -5.52 -8.06 21.94
N CYS A 58 -6.37 -8.87 21.30
CA CYS A 58 -6.53 -8.85 19.84
C CYS A 58 -6.93 -7.47 19.33
N VAL A 59 -7.92 -6.82 19.96
CA VAL A 59 -8.37 -5.47 19.59
C VAL A 59 -7.26 -4.44 19.78
N LEU A 60 -6.54 -4.48 20.90
CA LEU A 60 -5.44 -3.56 21.18
C LEU A 60 -4.29 -3.73 20.16
N LEU A 61 -3.90 -4.96 19.86
CA LEU A 61 -2.86 -5.26 18.87
C LEU A 61 -3.29 -4.87 17.46
N PHE A 62 -4.56 -5.07 17.11
CA PHE A 62 -5.11 -4.60 15.84
C PHE A 62 -4.96 -3.08 15.70
N PHE A 63 -5.41 -2.29 16.68
CA PHE A 63 -5.27 -0.84 16.60
C PHE A 63 -3.81 -0.38 16.64
N LEU A 64 -2.96 -1.07 17.41
CA LEU A 64 -1.51 -0.82 17.38
C LEU A 64 -0.95 -1.04 15.97
N GLY A 65 -1.30 -2.14 15.30
CA GLY A 65 -0.90 -2.41 13.92
C GLY A 65 -1.38 -1.34 12.95
N PHE A 66 -2.62 -0.88 13.10
CA PHE A 66 -3.19 0.21 12.30
C PHE A 66 -2.41 1.51 12.45
N PHE A 67 -2.07 1.92 13.68
CA PHE A 67 -1.29 3.14 13.91
C PHE A 67 0.18 2.99 13.51
N VAL A 68 0.77 1.80 13.67
CA VAL A 68 2.11 1.54 13.15
C VAL A 68 2.12 1.64 11.62
N PHE A 69 1.03 1.25 10.94
CA PHE A 69 0.91 1.46 9.51
C PHE A 69 0.94 2.95 9.14
N THR A 70 0.23 3.85 9.84
CA THR A 70 0.25 5.28 9.48
C THR A 70 1.65 5.89 9.65
N TRP A 71 2.42 5.43 10.64
CA TRP A 71 3.83 5.78 10.78
C TRP A 71 4.67 5.20 9.61
N ALA A 72 4.44 3.95 9.23
CA ALA A 72 5.13 3.32 8.11
C ALA A 72 4.81 4.00 6.77
N GLU A 73 3.54 4.37 6.55
CA GLU A 73 3.06 5.13 5.40
C GLU A 73 3.86 6.41 5.24
N TYR A 74 3.96 7.21 6.30
CA TYR A 74 4.70 8.47 6.29
C TYR A 74 6.17 8.27 5.89
N ASN A 75 6.85 7.32 6.53
CA ASN A 75 8.27 7.07 6.28
C ASN A 75 8.51 6.51 4.88
N MET A 76 7.68 5.57 4.44
CA MET A 76 7.77 4.97 3.11
C MET A 76 7.55 6.03 2.04
N HIS A 77 6.51 6.85 2.19
CA HIS A 77 6.19 7.89 1.23
C HIS A 77 7.29 8.95 1.18
N ARG A 78 7.73 9.45 2.34
CA ARG A 78 8.73 10.52 2.43
C ARG A 78 10.12 10.08 1.97
N TYR A 79 10.59 8.91 2.39
CA TYR A 79 12.00 8.52 2.22
C TYR A 79 12.23 7.49 1.12
N LEU A 80 11.25 6.63 0.80
CA LEU A 80 11.38 5.66 -0.30
C LEU A 80 10.72 6.16 -1.58
N PHE A 81 9.46 6.60 -1.52
CA PHE A 81 8.71 7.01 -2.71
C PHE A 81 9.18 8.35 -3.26
N HIS A 82 9.75 9.20 -2.39
CA HIS A 82 10.45 10.43 -2.73
C HIS A 82 11.96 10.33 -2.47
N LEU A 83 12.54 9.15 -2.73
CA LEU A 83 13.98 8.96 -2.71
C LEU A 83 14.67 9.92 -3.69
N LYS A 84 15.77 10.54 -3.24
CA LYS A 84 16.60 11.41 -4.10
C LYS A 84 17.17 10.63 -5.29
N THR A 85 17.06 11.21 -6.48
CA THR A 85 17.44 10.56 -7.75
C THR A 85 18.81 11.03 -8.26
N ASP A 86 19.87 10.81 -7.48
CA ASP A 86 21.25 11.17 -7.85
C ASP A 86 21.98 10.14 -8.71
N GLU A 87 21.37 8.97 -8.93
CA GLU A 87 21.89 7.89 -9.76
C GLU A 87 20.79 7.38 -10.71
N ALA A 88 21.16 6.96 -11.93
CA ALA A 88 20.20 6.55 -12.96
C ALA A 88 19.29 5.39 -12.55
N TRP A 89 19.79 4.45 -11.74
CA TRP A 89 18.97 3.36 -11.23
C TRP A 89 17.96 3.84 -10.18
N LYS A 90 18.31 4.83 -9.35
CA LYS A 90 17.39 5.44 -8.38
C LYS A 90 16.30 6.22 -9.09
N GLU A 91 16.64 6.94 -10.16
CA GLU A 91 15.66 7.61 -11.01
C GLU A 91 14.66 6.60 -11.59
N THR A 92 15.15 5.52 -12.18
CA THR A 92 14.27 4.47 -12.75
C THR A 92 13.40 3.81 -11.68
N PHE A 93 13.98 3.50 -10.52
CA PHE A 93 13.28 2.86 -9.41
C PHE A 93 12.20 3.77 -8.81
N GLN A 94 12.57 4.99 -8.43
CA GLN A 94 11.65 5.98 -7.88
C GLN A 94 10.51 6.28 -8.86
N TYR A 95 10.85 6.44 -10.14
CA TYR A 95 9.86 6.67 -11.19
C TYR A 95 8.86 5.52 -11.29
N THR A 96 9.34 4.27 -11.24
CA THR A 96 8.51 3.07 -11.33
C THR A 96 7.57 2.92 -10.15
N ILE A 97 8.03 3.17 -8.93
CA ILE A 97 7.21 2.95 -7.72
C ILE A 97 6.28 4.12 -7.39
N HIS A 98 6.61 5.34 -7.82
CA HIS A 98 5.84 6.53 -7.44
C HIS A 98 5.89 7.69 -8.44
N GLY A 99 7.00 7.92 -9.16
CA GLY A 99 7.09 9.06 -10.08
C GLY A 99 6.07 9.04 -11.22
N VAL A 100 5.75 7.86 -11.77
CA VAL A 100 4.69 7.70 -12.79
C VAL A 100 3.32 8.16 -12.30
N HIS A 101 3.05 8.00 -10.99
CA HIS A 101 1.82 8.47 -10.37
C HIS A 101 1.80 10.00 -10.26
N HIS A 102 2.92 10.64 -9.92
CA HIS A 102 3.04 12.10 -9.95
C HIS A 102 2.91 12.68 -11.37
N GLU A 103 3.42 11.97 -12.38
CA GLU A 103 3.25 12.37 -13.78
C GLU A 103 1.82 12.18 -14.27
N PHE A 104 1.16 11.06 -13.94
CA PHE A 104 -0.20 10.74 -14.39
C PHE A 104 -1.15 10.52 -13.20
N PRO A 105 -1.45 11.56 -12.40
CA PRO A 105 -2.21 11.42 -11.14
C PRO A 105 -3.68 11.04 -11.35
N LYS A 106 -4.16 11.00 -12.59
CA LYS A 106 -5.53 10.62 -12.97
C LYS A 106 -5.60 9.24 -13.65
N ASP A 107 -4.47 8.54 -13.83
CA ASP A 107 -4.47 7.15 -14.31
C ASP A 107 -4.98 6.22 -13.21
N LYS A 108 -6.28 5.93 -13.27
CA LYS A 108 -6.98 5.10 -12.27
C LYS A 108 -6.43 3.68 -12.13
N SER A 109 -5.71 3.20 -13.13
CA SER A 109 -5.15 1.85 -13.14
C SER A 109 -3.77 1.76 -12.49
N ARG A 110 -3.16 2.90 -12.10
CA ARG A 110 -1.81 2.95 -11.52
C ARG A 110 -1.73 3.76 -10.22
N LEU A 111 -2.86 3.91 -9.55
CA LEU A 111 -2.94 4.52 -8.22
C LEU A 111 -2.60 3.52 -7.10
N ALA A 112 -2.71 2.22 -7.39
CA ALA A 112 -2.44 1.15 -6.45
C ALA A 112 -1.15 0.42 -6.83
N MET A 113 -0.41 -0.04 -5.82
CA MET A 113 0.68 -0.99 -6.03
C MET A 113 0.12 -2.29 -6.65
N PRO A 114 0.85 -2.93 -7.59
CA PRO A 114 0.43 -4.21 -8.16
C PRO A 114 0.17 -5.28 -7.08
N PRO A 115 -0.96 -6.01 -7.14
CA PRO A 115 -1.35 -6.99 -6.12
C PRO A 115 -0.29 -8.04 -5.84
N LEU A 116 0.42 -8.50 -6.88
CA LEU A 116 1.49 -9.47 -6.72
C LEU A 116 2.61 -8.96 -5.82
N VAL A 117 3.02 -7.70 -6.01
CA VAL A 117 4.07 -7.06 -5.20
C VAL A 117 3.57 -6.86 -3.78
N SER A 118 2.37 -6.30 -3.62
CA SER A 118 1.83 -5.98 -2.31
C SER A 118 1.52 -7.21 -1.45
N VAL A 119 1.01 -8.30 -2.04
CA VAL A 119 0.79 -9.58 -1.33
C VAL A 119 2.12 -10.23 -0.94
N THR A 120 3.12 -10.20 -1.82
CA THR A 120 4.45 -10.74 -1.53
C THR A 120 5.05 -10.00 -0.34
N LEU A 121 5.02 -8.67 -0.34
CA LEU A 121 5.52 -7.86 0.77
C LEU A 121 4.75 -8.09 2.08
N ALA A 122 3.42 -8.15 2.02
CA ALA A 122 2.59 -8.46 3.18
C ALA A 122 2.90 -9.84 3.77
N THR A 123 3.13 -10.84 2.91
CA THR A 123 3.51 -12.19 3.33
C THR A 123 4.91 -12.21 3.93
N MET A 124 5.89 -11.54 3.32
CA MET A 124 7.23 -11.39 3.90
C MET A 124 7.18 -10.71 5.28
N LEU A 125 6.34 -9.68 5.42
CA LEU A 125 6.12 -8.99 6.68
C LEU A 125 5.48 -9.91 7.73
N LEU A 126 4.51 -10.75 7.34
CA LEU A 126 3.95 -11.78 8.21
C LEU A 126 5.04 -12.70 8.75
N TRP A 127 5.90 -13.25 7.89
CA TRP A 127 6.97 -14.16 8.31
C TRP A 127 7.98 -13.48 9.22
N ALA A 128 8.42 -12.27 8.86
CA ALA A 128 9.36 -11.50 9.66
C ALA A 128 8.79 -11.16 11.04
N LEU A 129 7.57 -10.64 11.11
CA LEU A 129 6.93 -10.31 12.38
C LEU A 129 6.62 -11.58 13.18
N HIS A 130 6.18 -12.66 12.55
CA HIS A 130 5.96 -13.92 13.25
C HIS A 130 7.24 -14.41 13.93
N PHE A 131 8.40 -14.26 13.27
CA PHE A 131 9.68 -14.59 13.87
C PHE A 131 9.99 -13.77 15.13
N PHE A 132 9.68 -12.47 15.15
CA PHE A 132 10.00 -11.59 16.28
C PHE A 132 8.95 -11.56 17.40
N ILE A 133 7.66 -11.61 17.05
CA ILE A 133 6.54 -11.44 17.99
C ILE A 133 5.61 -12.67 18.05
N GLY A 134 5.99 -13.79 17.43
CA GLY A 134 5.25 -15.05 17.52
C GLY A 134 3.78 -14.92 17.08
N GLY A 135 2.88 -15.53 17.85
CA GLY A 135 1.45 -15.53 17.56
C GLY A 135 0.78 -14.15 17.58
N TYR A 136 1.38 -13.15 18.24
CA TYR A 136 0.82 -11.79 18.30
C TYR A 136 0.71 -11.13 16.92
N VAL A 137 1.49 -11.57 15.93
CA VAL A 137 1.38 -11.11 14.55
C VAL A 137 -0.02 -11.32 13.96
N PHE A 138 -0.73 -12.38 14.35
CA PHE A 138 -2.05 -12.69 13.81
C PHE A 138 -3.13 -11.71 14.27
N ALA A 139 -2.91 -10.99 15.38
CA ALA A 139 -3.74 -9.88 15.82
C ALA A 139 -3.22 -8.52 15.33
N PHE A 140 -1.90 -8.34 15.28
CA PHE A 140 -1.25 -7.08 14.91
C PHE A 140 -1.31 -6.79 13.40
N LEU A 141 -0.88 -7.74 12.56
CA LEU A 141 -0.78 -7.56 11.11
C LEU A 141 -2.13 -7.27 10.43
N PRO A 142 -3.28 -7.87 10.82
CA PRO A 142 -4.57 -7.45 10.28
C PRO A 142 -4.80 -5.95 10.40
N GLY A 143 -4.48 -5.35 11.55
CA GLY A 143 -4.61 -3.90 11.76
C GLY A 143 -3.74 -3.09 10.81
N PHE A 144 -2.49 -3.51 10.61
CA PHE A 144 -1.58 -2.90 9.67
C PHE A 144 -2.07 -3.00 8.22
N LEU A 145 -2.58 -4.16 7.79
CA LEU A 145 -3.11 -4.39 6.45
C LEU A 145 -4.41 -3.59 6.19
N ILE A 146 -5.28 -3.47 7.21
CA ILE A 146 -6.46 -2.62 7.14
C ILE A 146 -6.04 -1.15 7.06
N GLY A 147 -5.04 -0.71 7.83
CA GLY A 147 -4.45 0.62 7.68
C GLY A 147 -4.00 0.88 6.24
N TYR A 148 -3.28 -0.07 5.64
CA TYR A 148 -2.86 0.00 4.24
C TYR A 148 -4.03 0.09 3.25
N ALA A 149 -5.07 -0.73 3.44
CA ALA A 149 -6.26 -0.69 2.59
C ALA A 149 -6.99 0.66 2.70
N PHE A 150 -7.07 1.23 3.90
CA PHE A 150 -7.67 2.56 4.12
C PHE A 150 -6.86 3.66 3.46
N TYR A 151 -5.53 3.66 3.63
CA TYR A 151 -4.64 4.58 2.92
C TYR A 151 -4.87 4.49 1.41
N LEU A 152 -4.87 3.27 0.86
CA LEU A 152 -5.03 3.07 -0.57
C LEU A 152 -6.39 3.56 -1.09
N PHE A 153 -7.45 3.31 -0.32
CA PHE A 153 -8.78 3.83 -0.64
C PHE A 153 -8.84 5.35 -0.59
N ILE A 154 -8.34 5.97 0.49
CA ILE A 154 -8.32 7.43 0.68
C ILE A 154 -7.48 8.09 -0.42
N HIS A 155 -6.29 7.54 -0.70
CA HIS A 155 -5.43 7.99 -1.79
C HIS A 155 -6.16 7.95 -3.13
N TYR A 156 -6.80 6.83 -3.45
CA TYR A 156 -7.57 6.71 -4.69
C TYR A 156 -8.69 7.76 -4.79
N ILE A 157 -9.49 7.95 -3.73
CA ILE A 157 -10.63 8.87 -3.80
C ILE A 157 -10.18 10.33 -3.96
N VAL A 158 -9.10 10.74 -3.31
CA VAL A 158 -8.51 12.09 -3.43
C VAL A 158 -8.06 12.36 -4.87
N HIS A 159 -7.56 11.33 -5.55
CA HIS A 159 -7.17 11.45 -6.95
C HIS A 159 -8.34 11.41 -7.93
N VAL A 160 -9.41 10.68 -7.64
CA VAL A 160 -10.46 10.37 -8.63
C VAL A 160 -11.71 11.23 -8.49
N TYR A 161 -12.08 11.61 -7.27
CA TYR A 161 -13.32 12.33 -7.00
C TYR A 161 -13.03 13.79 -6.58
N PRO A 162 -13.94 14.72 -6.88
CA PRO A 162 -13.86 16.04 -6.28
C PRO A 162 -14.01 15.93 -4.76
N PRO A 163 -13.32 16.77 -3.98
CA PRO A 163 -13.55 16.83 -2.54
C PRO A 163 -15.03 17.18 -2.28
N PRO A 164 -15.60 16.71 -1.16
CA PRO A 164 -16.95 17.09 -0.77
C PRO A 164 -17.05 18.61 -0.69
N LYS A 165 -18.18 19.17 -1.13
CA LYS A 165 -18.45 20.60 -0.95
C LYS A 165 -18.58 20.84 0.55
N ASN A 166 -17.78 21.75 1.11
CA ASN A 166 -17.92 22.13 2.51
C ASN A 166 -19.37 22.60 2.77
N ILE A 167 -19.94 22.16 3.89
CA ILE A 167 -21.28 22.56 4.35
C ILE A 167 -21.21 23.77 5.30
N PHE A 168 -20.04 24.42 5.37
CA PHE A 168 -19.74 25.59 6.19
C PHE A 168 -19.15 26.68 5.30
#